data_AF-A0A920KLF9-F1
#
_entry.id   AF-A0A920KLF9-F1
#
_cell.length_a   1.000
_cell.length_b   1.000
_cell.length_c   1.000
_cell.angle_alpha   90.00
_cell.angle_beta   90.00
_cell.angle_gamma   90.00
#
_symmetry.space_group_name_H-M   'P 1'
#
loop_
_entity.id
_entity.type
_entity.pdbx_description
1 polymer ?
#
loop_
_entity_poly.entity_id
_entity_poly.type
_entity_poly.pdbx_seq_one_letter_code
_entity_poly.pdbx_strand_id
1 'polypeptide(L)'
;MLVSLRNYSNYSICESNIKIDDLVNFASKNNLSAIGLTDYKLLSGSLEFSIKCQKAGIQPIIGLDIDYVSTLDHSKRVTFLSKSEEGFKNLNILSTEVNTNNNFLLNENNIKDYAIGNILILGGLYSYFDDIPINKKNLNKVLNEIKNLKEIFKNDLFFEYDSNLNNILLKEVSKKLEIPLFNSFFSFYKSTNDFDAMQILHCVKNGEYLQNSTFKINNNYSLDKSVDSSDKSLVLNSQLIAQKINFLIKEKPISLPNFSKGLASDEDTEIIKQSRSGLDLRLKKLFKDFSIEDFNKRSKIYRDRLEYELNVITKMNFSGYFLIVSDFIRWAKSQSIPVGPGRGSGAGSIVAWSLLITDVDPIQYGLLFERFLNPDRVSMPDFDIDFCESRRDEVIEYVQKKYGYQNVAQIITFGTMKSRSILKDIGRVEGIPYSEVDRMVNKIPYNPVHPLSISELKANHSDQLGDLAESEMLNKAESMEGALRNASTHAAGIIISSENLYGNVPLFKNDDSEIMATQFNMKDCEKAGLLKFDFLGLANLTIIDETLKLIKQNHNIDIDLNEIPFDDQKTFQLLGKVLLVVFFR
;
A
#
# COMPACT_ATOMS: atom_id res chain seq x y z
N MET A 1 -16.07 -13.21 28.07
CA MET A 1 -15.97 -11.80 27.63
C MET A 1 -16.41 -11.73 26.17
N LEU A 2 -17.04 -10.63 25.81
CA LEU A 2 -17.47 -10.35 24.43
C LEU A 2 -16.24 -10.32 23.51
N VAL A 3 -16.35 -10.94 22.33
CA VAL A 3 -15.36 -10.76 21.27
C VAL A 3 -15.84 -9.63 20.37
N SER A 4 -15.05 -8.58 20.24
CA SER A 4 -15.34 -7.52 19.28
C SER A 4 -14.97 -8.01 17.88
N LEU A 5 -15.99 -8.31 17.07
CA LEU A 5 -15.81 -8.89 15.73
C LEU A 5 -15.71 -7.84 14.61
N ARG A 6 -16.18 -6.62 14.86
CA ARG A 6 -16.29 -5.57 13.84
C ARG A 6 -15.65 -4.29 14.37
N ASN A 7 -14.54 -3.88 13.79
CA ASN A 7 -13.87 -2.62 14.11
C ASN A 7 -13.24 -2.03 12.86
N TYR A 8 -13.27 -0.71 12.75
CA TYR A 8 -12.58 0.02 11.70
C TYR A 8 -11.27 0.57 12.22
N SER A 9 -10.21 0.34 11.47
CA SER A 9 -8.96 1.07 11.65
C SER A 9 -8.91 2.30 10.75
N ASN A 10 -7.82 3.04 10.84
CA ASN A 10 -7.50 4.19 10.01
C ASN A 10 -7.41 3.85 8.51
N TYR A 11 -7.33 2.56 8.14
CA TYR A 11 -7.46 2.11 6.75
C TYR A 11 -8.89 2.20 6.20
N SER A 12 -9.90 2.36 7.06
CA SER A 12 -11.22 2.89 6.67
C SER A 12 -11.11 4.40 6.42
N ILE A 13 -10.73 4.75 5.19
CA ILE A 13 -10.37 6.11 4.77
C ILE A 13 -11.47 7.12 5.11
N CYS A 14 -11.09 8.19 5.83
CA CYS A 14 -11.98 9.23 6.34
C CYS A 14 -13.17 8.72 7.17
N GLU A 15 -13.11 7.51 7.72
CA GLU A 15 -14.17 6.94 8.57
C GLU A 15 -13.69 6.55 9.97
N SER A 16 -12.38 6.35 10.17
CA SER A 16 -11.84 5.99 11.48
C SER A 16 -10.47 6.62 11.74
N ASN A 17 -10.21 6.93 13.02
CA ASN A 17 -8.91 7.36 13.52
C ASN A 17 -8.18 6.28 14.33
N ILE A 18 -8.76 5.08 14.47
CA ILE A 18 -8.19 4.00 15.28
C ILE A 18 -7.01 3.39 14.52
N LYS A 19 -5.78 3.45 15.05
CA LYS A 19 -4.64 2.75 14.45
C LYS A 19 -4.68 1.27 14.85
N ILE A 20 -4.02 0.43 14.07
CA ILE A 20 -3.86 -1.00 14.38
C ILE A 20 -3.30 -1.22 15.80
N ASP A 21 -2.33 -0.40 16.24
CA ASP A 21 -1.80 -0.48 17.60
C ASP A 21 -2.85 -0.19 18.67
N ASP A 22 -3.79 0.71 18.43
CA ASP A 22 -4.84 1.04 19.41
C ASP A 22 -5.76 -0.18 19.63
N LEU A 23 -6.13 -0.90 18.55
CA LEU A 23 -6.93 -2.12 18.63
C LEU A 23 -6.22 -3.22 19.43
N VAL A 24 -4.93 -3.46 19.14
CA VAL A 24 -4.14 -4.50 19.80
C VAL A 24 -3.93 -4.16 21.29
N ASN A 25 -3.62 -2.89 21.59
CA ASN A 25 -3.48 -2.41 22.97
C ASN A 25 -4.79 -2.51 23.75
N PHE A 26 -5.91 -2.17 23.12
CA PHE A 26 -7.23 -2.30 23.72
C PHE A 26 -7.55 -3.76 24.06
N ALA A 27 -7.33 -4.68 23.12
CA ALA A 27 -7.58 -6.10 23.33
C ALA A 27 -6.68 -6.68 24.44
N SER A 28 -5.40 -6.29 24.48
CA SER A 28 -4.46 -6.69 25.54
C SER A 28 -4.89 -6.17 26.92
N LYS A 29 -5.20 -4.86 27.02
CA LYS A 29 -5.64 -4.22 28.28
C LYS A 29 -6.91 -4.86 28.85
N ASN A 30 -7.83 -5.29 27.98
CA ASN A 30 -9.10 -5.91 28.38
C ASN A 30 -9.05 -7.45 28.42
N ASN A 31 -7.87 -8.07 28.26
CA ASN A 31 -7.70 -9.52 28.23
C ASN A 31 -8.60 -10.26 27.22
N LEU A 32 -8.81 -9.64 26.04
CA LEU A 32 -9.59 -10.26 24.97
C LEU A 32 -8.77 -11.37 24.32
N SER A 33 -9.36 -12.55 24.14
CA SER A 33 -8.71 -13.66 23.44
C SER A 33 -8.64 -13.45 21.92
N ALA A 34 -9.54 -12.62 21.38
CA ALA A 34 -9.67 -12.35 19.95
C ALA A 34 -10.22 -10.95 19.71
N ILE A 35 -9.87 -10.35 18.56
CA ILE A 35 -10.41 -9.07 18.10
C ILE A 35 -10.48 -9.04 16.57
N GLY A 36 -11.52 -8.41 16.03
CA GLY A 36 -11.79 -8.30 14.61
C GLY A 36 -11.37 -6.97 14.01
N LEU A 37 -10.87 -7.01 12.77
CA LEU A 37 -10.64 -5.87 11.90
C LEU A 37 -11.49 -6.05 10.64
N THR A 38 -12.40 -5.12 10.40
CA THR A 38 -13.39 -5.17 9.31
C THR A 38 -13.42 -3.85 8.58
N ASP A 39 -12.26 -3.39 8.10
CA ASP A 39 -12.17 -2.09 7.43
C ASP A 39 -13.12 -2.00 6.23
N TYR A 40 -13.57 -0.77 5.95
CA TYR A 40 -14.48 -0.50 4.86
C TYR A 40 -13.76 -0.53 3.51
N LYS A 41 -14.20 -1.42 2.61
CA LYS A 41 -13.72 -1.65 1.23
C LYS A 41 -12.26 -2.11 1.08
N LEU A 42 -11.38 -1.80 2.02
CA LEU A 42 -9.95 -2.08 1.94
C LEU A 42 -9.52 -3.13 2.96
N LEU A 43 -8.54 -3.95 2.56
CA LEU A 43 -7.87 -4.94 3.41
C LEU A 43 -6.44 -4.54 3.74
N SER A 44 -6.09 -3.27 3.52
CA SER A 44 -4.73 -2.71 3.66
C SER A 44 -4.07 -3.01 5.01
N GLY A 45 -4.83 -2.94 6.10
CA GLY A 45 -4.33 -3.17 7.46
C GLY A 45 -4.29 -4.64 7.89
N SER A 46 -4.78 -5.57 7.07
CA SER A 46 -5.01 -6.96 7.48
C SER A 46 -3.73 -7.70 7.88
N LEU A 47 -2.63 -7.56 7.11
CA LEU A 47 -1.35 -8.19 7.43
C LEU A 47 -0.72 -7.60 8.68
N GLU A 48 -0.65 -6.27 8.77
CA GLU A 48 -0.09 -5.56 9.92
C GLU A 48 -0.82 -5.97 11.22
N PHE A 49 -2.16 -5.95 11.17
CA PHE A 49 -3.01 -6.36 12.28
C PHE A 49 -2.80 -7.81 12.67
N SER A 50 -2.75 -8.74 11.71
CA SER A 50 -2.55 -10.16 11.99
C SER A 50 -1.23 -10.42 12.71
N ILE A 51 -0.14 -9.80 12.23
CA ILE A 51 1.19 -9.92 12.83
C ILE A 51 1.23 -9.32 14.25
N LYS A 52 0.64 -8.13 14.44
CA LYS A 52 0.65 -7.48 15.76
C LYS A 52 -0.21 -8.21 16.78
N CYS A 53 -1.40 -8.69 16.40
CA CYS A 53 -2.24 -9.55 17.24
C CYS A 53 -1.49 -10.84 17.64
N GLN A 54 -0.85 -11.50 16.68
CA GLN A 54 -0.07 -12.72 16.96
C GLN A 54 1.05 -12.47 17.98
N LYS A 55 1.79 -11.36 17.86
CA LYS A 55 2.85 -10.99 18.81
C LYS A 55 2.31 -10.69 20.21
N ALA A 56 1.09 -10.19 20.31
CA ALA A 56 0.40 -9.92 21.57
C ALA A 56 -0.34 -11.14 22.16
N GLY A 57 -0.31 -12.29 21.49
CA GLY A 57 -1.03 -13.50 21.94
C GLY A 57 -2.55 -13.41 21.76
N ILE A 58 -3.03 -12.55 20.86
CA ILE A 58 -4.45 -12.31 20.58
C ILE A 58 -4.78 -12.93 19.22
N GLN A 59 -5.92 -13.61 19.11
CA GLN A 59 -6.40 -14.15 17.84
C GLN A 59 -6.90 -13.02 16.91
N PRO A 60 -6.27 -12.80 15.74
CA PRO A 60 -6.78 -11.84 14.77
C PRO A 60 -7.99 -12.41 14.03
N ILE A 61 -9.07 -11.64 13.92
CA ILE A 61 -10.21 -11.93 13.05
C ILE A 61 -10.18 -10.94 11.90
N ILE A 62 -9.92 -11.42 10.69
CA ILE A 62 -9.84 -10.56 9.49
C ILE A 62 -11.17 -10.57 8.78
N GLY A 63 -11.69 -9.38 8.48
CA GLY A 63 -12.92 -9.21 7.73
C GLY A 63 -12.91 -7.98 6.84
N LEU A 64 -14.03 -7.75 6.19
CA LEU A 64 -14.23 -6.69 5.21
C LEU A 64 -15.68 -6.21 5.30
N ASP A 65 -15.85 -4.90 5.50
CA ASP A 65 -17.15 -4.24 5.35
C ASP A 65 -17.30 -3.72 3.93
N ILE A 66 -18.41 -4.02 3.28
CA ILE A 66 -18.62 -3.67 1.89
C ILE A 66 -20.07 -3.34 1.58
N ASP A 67 -20.28 -2.49 0.58
CA ASP A 67 -21.64 -2.13 0.15
C ASP A 67 -22.28 -3.33 -0.54
N TYR A 68 -23.55 -3.58 -0.21
CA TYR A 68 -24.38 -4.64 -0.76
C TYR A 68 -25.71 -4.04 -1.21
N VAL A 69 -26.06 -4.27 -2.47
CA VAL A 69 -27.33 -3.85 -3.06
C VAL A 69 -28.35 -4.96 -2.89
N SER A 70 -29.37 -4.67 -2.09
CA SER A 70 -30.42 -5.65 -1.78
C SER A 70 -31.50 -5.75 -2.85
N THR A 71 -32.42 -6.70 -2.70
CA THR A 71 -33.64 -6.83 -3.53
C THR A 71 -34.68 -5.71 -3.31
N LEU A 72 -34.42 -4.82 -2.35
CA LEU A 72 -35.18 -3.60 -2.12
C LEU A 72 -34.56 -2.38 -2.83
N ASP A 73 -33.50 -2.56 -3.60
CA ASP A 73 -32.73 -1.50 -4.29
C ASP A 73 -32.13 -0.47 -3.32
N HIS A 74 -31.92 -0.87 -2.06
CA HIS A 74 -31.16 -0.06 -1.09
C HIS A 74 -29.76 -0.63 -0.92
N SER A 75 -28.76 0.26 -0.88
CA SER A 75 -27.36 -0.09 -0.69
C SER A 75 -26.98 0.12 0.78
N LYS A 76 -26.61 -0.96 1.46
CA LYS A 76 -26.18 -0.95 2.86
C LYS A 76 -24.97 -1.87 3.04
N ARG A 77 -24.27 -1.75 4.16
CA ARG A 77 -23.07 -2.55 4.39
C ARG A 77 -23.41 -3.96 4.82
N VAL A 78 -22.57 -4.90 4.40
CA VAL A 78 -22.51 -6.24 4.96
C VAL A 78 -21.07 -6.53 5.36
N THR A 79 -20.91 -7.36 6.39
CA THR A 79 -19.59 -7.68 6.94
C THR A 79 -19.26 -9.12 6.62
N PHE A 80 -18.11 -9.35 6.00
CA PHE A 80 -17.54 -10.68 5.84
C PHE A 80 -16.42 -10.89 6.85
N LEU A 81 -16.35 -12.08 7.46
CA LEU A 81 -15.20 -12.53 8.24
C LEU A 81 -14.57 -13.75 7.58
N SER A 82 -13.26 -13.75 7.42
CA SER A 82 -12.52 -14.90 6.91
C SER A 82 -12.31 -15.95 7.99
N LYS A 83 -12.80 -17.17 7.76
CA LYS A 83 -12.56 -18.33 8.65
C LYS A 83 -11.39 -19.21 8.20
N SER A 84 -10.88 -19.00 6.99
CA SER A 84 -9.90 -19.88 6.34
C SER A 84 -9.06 -19.13 5.31
N GLU A 85 -7.95 -19.72 4.87
CA GLU A 85 -7.14 -19.15 3.79
C GLU A 85 -7.94 -18.92 2.50
N GLU A 86 -8.80 -19.88 2.14
CA GLU A 86 -9.70 -19.74 0.98
C GLU A 86 -10.68 -18.58 1.14
N GLY A 87 -11.20 -18.39 2.35
CA GLY A 87 -12.03 -17.24 2.69
C GLY A 87 -11.30 -15.92 2.48
N PHE A 88 -10.06 -15.83 2.96
CA PHE A 88 -9.23 -14.64 2.79
C PHE A 88 -8.92 -14.37 1.32
N LYS A 89 -8.69 -15.42 0.51
CA LYS A 89 -8.56 -15.27 -0.94
C LYS A 89 -9.81 -14.66 -1.56
N ASN A 90 -10.99 -15.15 -1.17
CA ASN A 90 -12.26 -14.58 -1.61
C ASN A 90 -12.44 -13.12 -1.15
N LEU A 91 -11.99 -12.75 0.06
CA LEU A 91 -12.01 -11.35 0.50
C LEU A 91 -11.04 -10.48 -0.31
N ASN A 92 -9.86 -10.98 -0.67
CA ASN A 92 -8.93 -10.26 -1.53
C ASN A 92 -9.52 -10.01 -2.92
N ILE A 93 -10.19 -11.01 -3.51
CA ILE A 93 -10.91 -10.89 -4.78
C ILE A 93 -12.02 -9.85 -4.65
N LEU A 94 -12.86 -9.96 -3.62
CA LEU A 94 -13.99 -9.04 -3.38
C LEU A 94 -13.52 -7.59 -3.18
N SER A 95 -12.51 -7.38 -2.33
CA SER A 95 -11.92 -6.07 -2.12
C SER A 95 -11.29 -5.54 -3.41
N THR A 96 -10.64 -6.40 -4.19
CA THR A 96 -10.06 -5.99 -5.49
C THR A 96 -11.16 -5.52 -6.45
N GLU A 97 -12.17 -6.34 -6.71
CA GLU A 97 -13.26 -5.99 -7.63
C GLU A 97 -13.92 -4.65 -7.27
N VAL A 98 -14.22 -4.41 -5.99
CA VAL A 98 -14.80 -3.14 -5.53
C VAL A 98 -13.87 -1.94 -5.72
N ASN A 99 -12.55 -2.13 -5.71
CA ASN A 99 -11.58 -1.05 -5.83
C ASN A 99 -10.90 -0.97 -7.21
N THR A 100 -11.28 -1.82 -8.16
CA THR A 100 -10.73 -1.80 -9.53
C THR A 100 -11.78 -1.75 -10.63
N ASN A 101 -13.02 -2.13 -10.33
CA ASN A 101 -14.11 -2.22 -11.30
C ASN A 101 -15.26 -1.30 -10.91
N ASN A 102 -15.36 -0.15 -11.59
CA ASN A 102 -16.36 0.89 -11.31
C ASN A 102 -17.82 0.41 -11.45
N ASN A 103 -18.06 -0.69 -12.17
CA ASN A 103 -19.41 -1.26 -12.36
C ASN A 103 -19.71 -2.41 -11.39
N PHE A 104 -18.76 -2.82 -10.56
CA PHE A 104 -18.97 -3.92 -9.65
C PHE A 104 -19.85 -3.49 -8.48
N LEU A 105 -20.97 -4.19 -8.31
CA LEU A 105 -21.87 -4.05 -7.17
C LEU A 105 -22.11 -5.44 -6.59
N LEU A 106 -21.78 -5.62 -5.31
CA LEU A 106 -22.12 -6.85 -4.60
C LEU A 106 -23.65 -6.90 -4.40
N ASN A 107 -24.27 -8.01 -4.76
CA ASN A 107 -25.71 -8.24 -4.66
C ASN A 107 -25.99 -9.73 -4.50
N GLU A 108 -27.26 -10.10 -4.40
CA GLU A 108 -27.71 -11.48 -4.20
C GLU A 108 -27.15 -12.48 -5.24
N ASN A 109 -26.89 -12.05 -6.48
CA ASN A 109 -26.49 -12.96 -7.56
C ASN A 109 -25.01 -13.36 -7.49
N ASN A 110 -24.12 -12.45 -7.06
CA ASN A 110 -22.67 -12.67 -7.04
C ASN A 110 -22.12 -12.92 -5.63
N ILE A 111 -22.89 -12.66 -4.56
CA ILE A 111 -22.42 -12.88 -3.18
C ILE A 111 -21.99 -14.33 -2.89
N LYS A 112 -22.60 -15.30 -3.59
CA LYS A 112 -22.25 -16.73 -3.48
C LYS A 112 -20.80 -17.04 -3.85
N ASP A 113 -20.20 -16.24 -4.74
CA ASP A 113 -18.83 -16.43 -5.21
C ASP A 113 -17.81 -16.16 -4.09
N TYR A 114 -18.23 -15.43 -3.05
CA TYR A 114 -17.41 -15.06 -1.90
C TYR A 114 -17.80 -15.81 -0.61
N ALA A 115 -18.74 -16.76 -0.67
CA ALA A 115 -19.26 -17.43 0.51
C ALA A 115 -18.32 -18.52 1.06
N ILE A 116 -17.58 -19.19 0.18
CA ILE A 116 -16.67 -20.27 0.58
C ILE A 116 -15.59 -19.70 1.49
N GLY A 117 -15.41 -20.32 2.66
CA GLY A 117 -14.36 -19.91 3.59
C GLY A 117 -14.67 -18.62 4.38
N ASN A 118 -15.87 -18.04 4.23
CA ASN A 118 -16.26 -16.80 4.90
C ASN A 118 -17.53 -16.96 5.76
N ILE A 119 -17.69 -16.02 6.70
CA ILE A 119 -18.88 -15.83 7.53
C ILE A 119 -19.51 -14.49 7.14
N LEU A 120 -20.82 -14.46 6.93
CA LEU A 120 -21.58 -13.24 6.64
C LEU A 120 -22.26 -12.74 7.91
N ILE A 121 -22.11 -11.45 8.18
CA ILE A 121 -22.77 -10.73 9.27
C ILE A 121 -23.67 -9.65 8.68
N LEU A 122 -24.93 -9.65 9.12
CA LEU A 122 -25.93 -8.63 8.79
C LEU A 122 -26.42 -7.96 10.10
N GLY A 123 -26.81 -6.68 10.07
CA GLY A 123 -27.22 -5.95 11.27
C GLY A 123 -26.10 -5.12 11.90
N GLY A 124 -26.44 -4.35 12.93
CA GLY A 124 -25.57 -3.31 13.47
C GLY A 124 -25.58 -2.02 12.63
N LEU A 125 -24.78 -1.04 13.03
CA LEU A 125 -24.72 0.28 12.40
C LEU A 125 -24.29 0.19 10.93
N TYR A 126 -24.93 0.99 10.06
CA TYR A 126 -24.76 1.02 8.60
C TYR A 126 -25.17 -0.25 7.83
N SER A 127 -25.60 -1.29 8.53
CA SER A 127 -25.78 -2.60 7.93
C SER A 127 -27.15 -2.78 7.26
N TYR A 128 -27.35 -3.94 6.63
CA TYR A 128 -28.50 -4.32 5.82
C TYR A 128 -29.88 -3.89 6.36
N PHE A 129 -30.13 -4.04 7.66
CA PHE A 129 -31.44 -3.77 8.28
C PHE A 129 -31.74 -2.30 8.54
N ASP A 130 -30.75 -1.43 8.37
CA ASP A 130 -30.84 -0.01 8.67
C ASP A 130 -31.77 0.73 7.69
N ASP A 131 -32.55 1.69 8.20
CA ASP A 131 -33.53 2.51 7.45
C ASP A 131 -34.60 1.75 6.64
N ILE A 132 -34.82 0.44 6.84
CA ILE A 132 -35.88 -0.30 6.13
C ILE A 132 -37.26 -0.03 6.78
N PRO A 133 -38.24 0.49 6.03
CA PRO A 133 -39.59 0.65 6.55
C PRO A 133 -40.26 -0.70 6.84
N ILE A 134 -40.79 -0.86 8.05
CA ILE A 134 -41.45 -2.09 8.49
C ILE A 134 -42.87 -2.15 7.90
N ASN A 135 -43.03 -2.90 6.82
CA ASN A 135 -44.32 -3.24 6.24
C ASN A 135 -44.30 -4.67 5.68
N LYS A 136 -45.49 -5.27 5.45
CA LYS A 136 -45.60 -6.67 4.98
C LYS A 136 -44.85 -6.95 3.68
N LYS A 137 -44.83 -5.99 2.75
CA LYS A 137 -44.16 -6.12 1.44
C LYS A 137 -42.65 -6.22 1.62
N ASN A 138 -42.06 -5.29 2.38
CA ASN A 138 -40.63 -5.25 2.66
C ASN A 138 -40.19 -6.45 3.49
N LEU A 139 -40.96 -6.81 4.52
CA LEU A 139 -40.70 -7.99 5.35
C LEU A 139 -40.62 -9.27 4.50
N ASN A 140 -41.55 -9.48 3.57
CA ASN A 140 -41.54 -10.66 2.70
C ASN A 140 -40.31 -10.67 1.77
N LYS A 141 -39.94 -9.52 1.19
CA LYS A 141 -38.72 -9.40 0.37
C LYS A 141 -37.47 -9.74 1.17
N VAL A 142 -37.31 -9.12 2.35
CA VAL A 142 -36.19 -9.35 3.26
C VAL A 142 -36.11 -10.82 3.69
N LEU A 143 -37.25 -11.45 4.02
CA LEU A 143 -37.27 -12.86 4.39
C LEU A 143 -36.82 -13.78 3.24
N ASN A 144 -37.24 -13.50 2.01
CA ASN A 144 -36.84 -14.29 0.85
C ASN A 144 -35.33 -14.16 0.57
N GLU A 145 -34.83 -12.92 0.54
CA GLU A 145 -33.41 -12.65 0.28
C GLU A 145 -32.52 -13.27 1.36
N ILE A 146 -32.85 -13.06 2.65
CA ILE A 146 -32.07 -13.64 3.74
C ILE A 146 -32.19 -15.16 3.78
N LYS A 147 -33.32 -15.74 3.37
CA LYS A 147 -33.44 -17.19 3.21
C LYS A 147 -32.46 -17.70 2.15
N ASN A 148 -32.34 -17.03 1.01
CA ASN A 148 -31.38 -17.38 -0.03
C ASN A 148 -29.93 -17.23 0.48
N LEU A 149 -29.62 -16.14 1.19
CA LEU A 149 -28.31 -15.97 1.86
C LEU A 149 -28.04 -17.08 2.89
N LYS A 150 -29.06 -17.51 3.66
CA LYS A 150 -28.93 -18.63 4.59
C LYS A 150 -28.65 -19.94 3.85
N GLU A 151 -29.21 -20.17 2.67
CA GLU A 151 -28.90 -21.37 1.87
C GLU A 151 -27.44 -21.36 1.35
N ILE A 152 -26.93 -20.17 1.00
CA ILE A 152 -25.56 -19.95 0.54
C ILE A 152 -24.55 -20.13 1.69
N PHE A 153 -24.71 -19.39 2.78
CA PHE A 153 -23.77 -19.34 3.91
C PHE A 153 -24.02 -20.42 4.97
N LYS A 154 -25.18 -21.08 4.94
CA LYS A 154 -25.57 -22.17 5.85
C LYS A 154 -25.45 -21.76 7.33
N ASN A 155 -24.49 -22.32 8.04
CA ASN A 155 -24.24 -22.08 9.47
C ASN A 155 -23.27 -20.93 9.72
N ASP A 156 -22.92 -20.18 8.67
CA ASP A 156 -21.97 -19.07 8.69
C ASP A 156 -22.67 -17.73 8.36
N LEU A 157 -23.96 -17.62 8.69
CA LEU A 157 -24.73 -16.37 8.66
C LEU A 157 -25.16 -16.00 10.08
N PHE A 158 -24.84 -14.78 10.51
CA PHE A 158 -25.13 -14.28 11.85
C PHE A 158 -25.70 -12.86 11.80
N PHE A 159 -26.50 -12.51 12.79
CA PHE A 159 -27.00 -11.15 12.95
C PHE A 159 -26.31 -10.40 14.10
N GLU A 160 -25.82 -9.20 13.80
CA GLU A 160 -25.29 -8.27 14.79
C GLU A 160 -26.44 -7.49 15.43
N TYR A 161 -26.62 -7.68 16.74
CA TYR A 161 -27.61 -6.97 17.54
C TYR A 161 -26.97 -5.78 18.25
N ASP A 162 -27.37 -4.57 17.90
CA ASP A 162 -26.92 -3.33 18.56
C ASP A 162 -28.07 -2.69 19.33
N SER A 163 -27.99 -2.65 20.66
CA SER A 163 -29.03 -2.08 21.52
C SER A 163 -29.35 -0.61 21.25
N ASN A 164 -28.47 0.12 20.55
CA ASN A 164 -28.66 1.53 20.21
C ASN A 164 -29.52 1.74 18.95
N LEU A 165 -29.88 0.67 18.24
CA LEU A 165 -30.61 0.73 16.97
C LEU A 165 -32.01 0.09 17.06
N ASN A 166 -32.83 0.37 16.05
CA ASN A 166 -34.12 -0.29 15.89
C ASN A 166 -33.95 -1.73 15.37
N ASN A 167 -34.05 -2.70 16.27
CA ASN A 167 -33.85 -4.13 15.96
C ASN A 167 -35.16 -4.90 15.73
N ILE A 168 -36.31 -4.24 15.53
CA ILE A 168 -37.61 -4.94 15.42
C ILE A 168 -37.60 -5.91 14.23
N LEU A 169 -37.23 -5.41 13.04
CA LEU A 169 -37.18 -6.23 11.82
C LEU A 169 -36.14 -7.34 11.92
N LEU A 170 -34.95 -7.02 12.44
CA LEU A 170 -33.84 -7.94 12.64
C LEU A 170 -34.23 -9.11 13.57
N LYS A 171 -34.90 -8.84 14.70
CA LYS A 171 -35.40 -9.87 15.62
C LYS A 171 -36.51 -10.71 15.00
N GLU A 172 -37.42 -10.10 14.24
CA GLU A 172 -38.50 -10.83 13.58
C GLU A 172 -37.96 -11.82 12.53
N VAL A 173 -37.01 -11.38 11.72
CA VAL A 173 -36.35 -12.22 10.70
C VAL A 173 -35.51 -13.31 11.36
N SER A 174 -34.72 -12.97 12.39
CA SER A 174 -33.93 -13.94 13.16
C SER A 174 -34.80 -15.05 13.72
N LYS A 175 -35.96 -14.72 14.30
CA LYS A 175 -36.89 -15.72 14.85
C LYS A 175 -37.51 -16.60 13.77
N LYS A 176 -37.90 -16.03 12.62
CA LYS A 176 -38.55 -16.77 11.52
C LYS A 176 -37.59 -17.70 10.78
N LEU A 177 -36.33 -17.28 10.63
CA LEU A 177 -35.32 -18.03 9.89
C LEU A 177 -34.32 -18.74 10.81
N GLU A 178 -34.48 -18.68 12.13
CA GLU A 178 -33.58 -19.29 13.12
C GLU A 178 -32.10 -18.91 12.87
N ILE A 179 -31.83 -17.61 12.69
CA ILE A 179 -30.47 -17.08 12.51
C ILE A 179 -29.95 -16.56 13.86
N PRO A 180 -28.78 -17.02 14.34
CA PRO A 180 -28.24 -16.60 15.63
C PRO A 180 -27.88 -15.11 15.68
N LEU A 181 -28.14 -14.51 16.85
CA LEU A 181 -27.84 -13.11 17.16
C LEU A 181 -26.60 -13.02 18.06
N PHE A 182 -25.70 -12.08 17.83
CA PHE A 182 -24.63 -11.76 18.77
C PHE A 182 -24.65 -10.28 19.13
N ASN A 183 -24.10 -9.93 20.29
CA ASN A 183 -24.10 -8.55 20.77
C ASN A 183 -23.05 -7.74 20.00
N SER A 184 -23.44 -6.57 19.49
CA SER A 184 -22.52 -5.67 18.81
C SER A 184 -21.43 -5.16 19.74
N PHE A 185 -20.21 -5.10 19.22
CA PHE A 185 -19.16 -4.23 19.70
C PHE A 185 -18.48 -3.64 18.48
N PHE A 186 -19.16 -2.70 17.83
CA PHE A 186 -18.60 -1.95 16.73
C PHE A 186 -17.86 -0.70 17.22
N SER A 187 -16.64 -0.48 16.75
CA SER A 187 -15.89 0.75 17.01
C SER A 187 -15.22 1.31 15.76
N PHE A 188 -15.26 2.64 15.62
CA PHE A 188 -14.59 3.37 14.54
C PHE A 188 -13.92 4.67 15.00
N TYR A 189 -13.96 4.99 16.30
CA TYR A 189 -13.13 6.05 16.89
C TYR A 189 -12.52 5.64 18.22
N LYS A 190 -11.38 6.22 18.60
CA LYS A 190 -10.62 5.78 19.79
C LYS A 190 -11.36 6.07 21.09
N SER A 191 -11.77 7.33 21.28
CA SER A 191 -12.44 7.76 22.51
C SER A 191 -13.74 8.48 22.23
N THR A 192 -14.69 8.43 23.17
CA THR A 192 -15.94 9.20 23.10
C THR A 192 -15.73 10.70 22.80
N ASN A 193 -14.59 11.28 23.17
CA ASN A 193 -14.26 12.68 22.86
C ASN A 193 -13.91 12.93 21.38
N ASP A 194 -13.58 11.89 20.61
CA ASP A 194 -13.22 12.01 19.18
C ASP A 194 -14.44 12.07 18.26
N PHE A 195 -15.66 11.98 18.81
CA PHE A 195 -16.89 11.87 18.03
C PHE A 195 -17.10 13.04 17.07
N ASP A 196 -16.88 14.28 17.53
CA ASP A 196 -17.03 15.49 16.71
C ASP A 196 -16.03 15.50 15.55
N ALA A 197 -14.80 15.00 15.79
CA ALA A 197 -13.79 14.85 14.75
C ALA A 197 -14.21 13.81 13.69
N MET A 198 -14.90 12.73 14.08
CA MET A 198 -15.42 11.75 13.11
C MET A 198 -16.53 12.33 12.25
N GLN A 199 -17.40 13.15 12.82
CA GLN A 199 -18.41 13.87 12.06
C GLN A 199 -17.77 14.77 10.99
N ILE A 200 -16.69 15.47 11.36
CA ILE A 200 -15.92 16.29 10.41
C ILE A 200 -15.27 15.43 9.33
N LEU A 201 -14.62 14.31 9.67
CA LEU A 201 -14.03 13.40 8.68
C LEU A 201 -15.06 12.89 7.67
N HIS A 202 -16.26 12.54 8.14
CA HIS A 202 -17.36 12.12 7.28
C HIS A 202 -17.83 13.25 6.35
N CYS A 203 -17.93 14.48 6.85
CA CYS A 203 -18.21 15.66 6.03
C CYS A 203 -17.09 15.94 5.00
N VAL A 204 -15.82 15.77 5.39
CA VAL A 204 -14.68 15.89 4.47
C VAL A 204 -14.79 14.88 3.34
N LYS A 205 -15.09 13.63 3.66
CA LYS A 205 -15.29 12.54 2.69
C LYS A 205 -16.39 12.85 1.69
N ASN A 206 -17.54 13.36 2.16
CA ASN A 206 -18.71 13.61 1.30
C ASN A 206 -18.71 15.00 0.65
N GLY A 207 -17.73 15.86 0.97
CA GLY A 207 -17.71 17.24 0.49
C GLY A 207 -18.82 18.12 1.10
N GLU A 208 -19.33 17.75 2.27
CA GLU A 208 -20.45 18.42 2.96
C GLU A 208 -19.97 19.48 3.96
N TYR A 209 -20.83 20.45 4.25
CA TYR A 209 -20.70 21.31 5.43
C TYR A 209 -21.37 20.64 6.65
N LEU A 210 -20.92 20.98 7.85
CA LEU A 210 -21.43 20.40 9.10
C LEU A 210 -22.95 20.54 9.24
N GLN A 211 -23.51 21.67 8.80
CA GLN A 211 -24.95 21.96 8.84
C GLN A 211 -25.78 20.99 7.98
N ASN A 212 -25.18 20.42 6.94
CA ASN A 212 -25.82 19.49 6.01
C ASN A 212 -25.37 18.05 6.22
N SER A 213 -24.69 17.76 7.34
CA SER A 213 -24.07 16.47 7.57
C SER A 213 -25.07 15.32 7.50
N THR A 214 -24.73 14.31 6.69
CA THR A 214 -25.44 13.03 6.64
C THR A 214 -25.07 12.11 7.82
N PHE A 215 -24.09 12.48 8.63
CA PHE A 215 -23.65 11.74 9.81
C PHE A 215 -24.65 11.91 10.97
N LYS A 216 -25.68 11.05 11.01
CA LYS A 216 -26.76 11.05 12.01
C LYS A 216 -26.63 9.88 12.97
N ILE A 217 -25.55 9.85 13.74
CA ILE A 217 -25.18 8.72 14.61
C ILE A 217 -25.01 9.22 16.03
N ASN A 218 -25.30 8.38 17.02
CA ASN A 218 -25.06 8.70 18.42
C ASN A 218 -23.63 8.33 18.84
N ASN A 219 -23.09 9.03 19.84
CA ASN A 219 -21.74 8.80 20.37
C ASN A 219 -21.64 7.50 21.21
N ASN A 220 -21.72 6.33 20.56
CA ASN A 220 -21.78 5.00 21.18
C ASN A 220 -20.76 3.98 20.60
N TYR A 221 -19.88 4.42 19.72
CA TYR A 221 -19.03 3.57 18.86
C TYR A 221 -17.53 3.86 19.05
N SER A 222 -17.16 4.30 20.25
CA SER A 222 -15.76 4.43 20.65
C SER A 222 -15.16 3.07 21.01
N LEU A 223 -13.84 2.98 20.95
CA LEU A 223 -13.08 1.82 21.38
C LEU A 223 -13.01 1.74 22.92
N ASP A 224 -13.00 2.88 23.62
CA ASP A 224 -12.92 2.96 25.10
C ASP A 224 -14.18 2.55 25.86
N LYS A 225 -15.25 2.13 25.17
CA LYS A 225 -16.48 1.65 25.79
C LYS A 225 -16.30 0.30 26.50
N SER A 226 -17.16 0.05 27.49
CA SER A 226 -17.13 -1.21 28.26
C SER A 226 -17.43 -2.43 27.38
N VAL A 227 -16.62 -3.47 27.54
CA VAL A 227 -16.79 -4.77 26.88
C VAL A 227 -17.79 -5.68 27.61
N ASP A 228 -18.25 -5.26 28.80
CA ASP A 228 -19.23 -6.01 29.57
C ASP A 228 -20.64 -5.80 29.04
N SER A 229 -21.28 -6.88 28.61
CA SER A 229 -22.68 -6.91 28.21
C SER A 229 -23.48 -7.77 29.18
N SER A 230 -24.68 -7.31 29.54
CA SER A 230 -25.59 -8.00 30.45
C SER A 230 -26.19 -9.28 29.85
N ASP A 231 -26.27 -9.39 28.52
CA ASP A 231 -26.86 -10.56 27.85
C ASP A 231 -25.80 -11.62 27.54
N LYS A 232 -25.64 -12.56 28.47
CA LYS A 232 -24.67 -13.67 28.36
C LYS A 232 -24.90 -14.54 27.11
N SER A 233 -26.13 -14.65 26.60
CA SER A 233 -26.43 -15.50 25.45
C SER A 233 -25.90 -14.89 24.14
N LEU A 234 -26.07 -13.59 23.95
CA LEU A 234 -25.57 -12.86 22.79
C LEU A 234 -24.03 -12.74 22.81
N VAL A 235 -23.44 -12.63 24.00
CA VAL A 235 -21.99 -12.67 24.20
C VAL A 235 -21.41 -14.02 23.76
N LEU A 236 -22.06 -15.14 24.13
CA LEU A 236 -21.60 -16.47 23.77
C LEU A 236 -21.52 -16.67 22.25
N ASN A 237 -22.46 -16.13 21.49
CA ASN A 237 -22.45 -16.24 20.03
C ASN A 237 -21.25 -15.52 19.38
N SER A 238 -20.79 -14.40 19.92
CA SER A 238 -19.55 -13.75 19.45
C SER A 238 -18.32 -14.65 19.64
N GLN A 239 -18.28 -15.41 20.74
CA GLN A 239 -17.20 -16.35 21.02
C GLN A 239 -17.27 -17.57 20.09
N LEU A 240 -18.47 -18.06 19.80
CA LEU A 240 -18.67 -19.16 18.85
C LEU A 240 -18.23 -18.77 17.44
N ILE A 241 -18.47 -17.53 17.01
CA ILE A 241 -17.97 -17.00 15.74
C ILE A 241 -16.43 -16.99 15.75
N ALA A 242 -15.81 -16.46 16.81
CA ALA A 242 -14.35 -16.44 16.94
C ALA A 242 -13.74 -17.86 16.91
N GLN A 243 -14.38 -18.84 17.57
CA GLN A 243 -13.94 -20.24 17.59
C GLN A 243 -14.02 -20.94 16.23
N LYS A 244 -14.86 -20.46 15.30
CA LYS A 244 -14.92 -20.96 13.91
C LYS A 244 -13.72 -20.51 13.07
N ILE A 245 -12.98 -19.49 13.50
CA ILE A 245 -11.93 -18.84 12.73
C ILE A 245 -10.57 -19.41 13.15
N ASN A 246 -9.96 -20.22 12.28
CA ASN A 246 -8.65 -20.84 12.55
C ASN A 246 -7.53 -20.31 11.63
N PHE A 247 -7.75 -19.14 11.03
CA PHE A 247 -6.87 -18.55 10.03
C PHE A 247 -6.21 -17.28 10.57
N LEU A 248 -4.94 -17.09 10.20
CA LEU A 248 -4.20 -15.85 10.42
C LEU A 248 -3.22 -15.64 9.26
N ILE A 249 -2.94 -14.38 8.94
CA ILE A 249 -2.01 -14.00 7.88
C ILE A 249 -0.61 -13.97 8.49
N LYS A 250 0.33 -14.70 7.88
CA LYS A 250 1.70 -14.81 8.38
C LYS A 250 2.66 -14.02 7.50
N GLU A 251 3.73 -13.57 8.13
CA GLU A 251 4.91 -13.11 7.41
C GLU A 251 5.49 -14.27 6.58
N LYS A 252 5.89 -13.97 5.35
CA LYS A 252 6.50 -14.91 4.41
C LYS A 252 7.91 -14.45 4.04
N PRO A 253 8.85 -15.37 3.81
CA PRO A 253 10.14 -15.00 3.23
C PRO A 253 9.93 -14.42 1.83
N ILE A 254 10.80 -13.50 1.44
CA ILE A 254 10.79 -12.91 0.10
C ILE A 254 11.00 -14.01 -0.94
N SER A 255 10.12 -14.06 -1.95
CA SER A 255 10.22 -14.96 -3.08
C SER A 255 10.71 -14.19 -4.32
N LEU A 256 11.80 -14.65 -4.93
CA LEU A 256 12.28 -14.09 -6.20
C LEU A 256 11.44 -14.63 -7.36
N PRO A 257 11.06 -13.78 -8.34
CA PRO A 257 10.49 -14.28 -9.58
C PRO A 257 11.53 -15.09 -10.36
N ASN A 258 11.11 -16.19 -11.00
CA ASN A 258 11.99 -16.95 -11.88
C ASN A 258 12.26 -16.16 -13.15
N PHE A 259 13.54 -16.02 -13.53
CA PHE A 259 13.94 -15.29 -14.73
C PHE A 259 13.46 -15.98 -16.04
N SER A 260 13.56 -17.31 -16.10
CA SER A 260 13.17 -18.10 -17.28
C SER A 260 11.93 -18.96 -17.00
N LYS A 261 10.81 -18.70 -17.70
CA LYS A 261 9.66 -19.61 -17.74
C LYS A 261 9.95 -20.76 -18.72
N GLY A 262 10.51 -21.85 -18.22
CA GLY A 262 10.69 -23.10 -18.98
C GLY A 262 12.15 -23.51 -19.08
N LEU A 263 12.39 -24.79 -18.73
CA LEU A 263 13.68 -25.39 -18.41
C LEU A 263 14.29 -24.80 -17.13
N ALA A 264 14.82 -25.67 -16.27
CA ALA A 264 15.70 -25.29 -15.18
C ALA A 264 16.99 -24.71 -15.79
N SER A 265 16.90 -23.49 -16.34
CA SER A 265 18.09 -22.72 -16.63
C SER A 265 18.65 -22.31 -15.28
N ASP A 266 19.85 -22.79 -15.00
CA ASP A 266 20.56 -22.43 -13.80
C ASP A 266 20.88 -20.93 -13.88
N GLU A 267 20.15 -20.11 -13.12
CA GLU A 267 20.29 -18.66 -13.10
C GLU A 267 21.73 -18.25 -12.79
N ASP A 268 22.44 -19.05 -11.98
CA ASP A 268 23.86 -18.88 -11.68
C ASP A 268 24.73 -19.06 -12.94
N THR A 269 24.46 -20.08 -13.74
CA THR A 269 25.17 -20.29 -15.01
C THR A 269 24.89 -19.14 -15.99
N GLU A 270 23.66 -18.67 -16.06
CA GLU A 270 23.28 -17.61 -17.01
C GLU A 270 23.88 -16.25 -16.61
N ILE A 271 23.86 -15.88 -15.32
CA ILE A 271 24.49 -14.63 -14.88
C ILE A 271 26.00 -14.64 -15.10
N ILE A 272 26.69 -15.77 -14.85
CA ILE A 272 28.12 -15.90 -15.10
C ILE A 272 28.42 -15.68 -16.59
N LYS A 273 27.66 -16.33 -17.46
CA LYS A 273 27.82 -16.24 -18.92
C LYS A 273 27.58 -14.81 -19.42
N GLN A 274 26.46 -14.19 -19.04
CA GLN A 274 26.11 -12.84 -19.47
C GLN A 274 27.12 -11.80 -18.94
N SER A 275 27.55 -11.92 -17.68
CA SER A 275 28.47 -10.96 -17.06
C SER A 275 29.87 -11.03 -17.68
N ARG A 276 30.41 -12.24 -17.93
CA ARG A 276 31.71 -12.39 -18.61
C ARG A 276 31.70 -11.81 -20.03
N SER A 277 30.65 -12.12 -20.80
CA SER A 277 30.48 -11.58 -22.16
C SER A 277 30.32 -10.05 -22.15
N GLY A 278 29.50 -9.53 -21.24
CA GLY A 278 29.28 -8.09 -21.07
C GLY A 278 30.54 -7.35 -20.67
N LEU A 279 31.34 -7.91 -19.75
CA LEU A 279 32.63 -7.34 -19.36
C LEU A 279 33.59 -7.28 -20.55
N ASP A 280 33.73 -8.36 -21.33
CA ASP A 280 34.61 -8.37 -22.49
C ASP A 280 34.21 -7.32 -23.54
N LEU A 281 32.91 -7.04 -23.71
CA LEU A 281 32.43 -5.96 -24.58
C LEU A 281 32.81 -4.57 -24.03
N ARG A 282 32.62 -4.33 -22.73
CA ARG A 282 33.00 -3.08 -22.06
C ARG A 282 34.52 -2.83 -22.17
N LEU A 283 35.33 -3.84 -21.88
CA LEU A 283 36.79 -3.77 -21.93
C LEU A 283 37.31 -3.48 -23.35
N LYS A 284 36.70 -4.09 -24.38
CA LYS A 284 37.03 -3.80 -25.79
C LYS A 284 36.76 -2.35 -26.16
N LYS A 285 35.71 -1.72 -25.61
CA LYS A 285 35.40 -0.30 -25.84
C LYS A 285 36.39 0.61 -25.08
N LEU A 286 36.63 0.35 -23.79
CA LEU A 286 37.48 1.19 -22.93
C LEU A 286 38.96 1.18 -23.32
N PHE A 287 39.49 0.02 -23.69
CA PHE A 287 40.93 -0.17 -23.93
C PHE A 287 41.25 -0.38 -25.41
N LYS A 288 40.45 0.20 -26.31
CA LYS A 288 40.56 0.05 -27.76
C LYS A 288 41.97 0.38 -28.30
N ASP A 289 42.62 1.38 -27.72
CA ASP A 289 43.92 1.90 -28.19
C ASP A 289 45.11 1.42 -27.33
N PHE A 290 44.91 0.43 -26.46
CA PHE A 290 45.94 -0.09 -25.57
C PHE A 290 46.80 -1.17 -26.25
N SER A 291 48.06 -1.28 -25.83
CA SER A 291 48.91 -2.41 -26.21
C SER A 291 48.31 -3.73 -25.67
N ILE A 292 48.62 -4.86 -26.32
CA ILE A 292 48.14 -6.18 -25.88
C ILE A 292 48.58 -6.47 -24.43
N GLU A 293 49.80 -6.05 -24.07
CA GLU A 293 50.34 -6.25 -22.73
C GLU A 293 49.60 -5.41 -21.68
N ASP A 294 49.38 -4.12 -21.95
CA ASP A 294 48.64 -3.24 -21.05
C ASP A 294 47.16 -3.64 -20.93
N PHE A 295 46.54 -4.06 -22.05
CA PHE A 295 45.19 -4.60 -22.07
C PHE A 295 45.08 -5.82 -21.14
N ASN A 296 45.99 -6.78 -21.26
CA ASN A 296 45.98 -7.99 -20.42
C ASN A 296 46.20 -7.66 -18.95
N LYS A 297 47.12 -6.74 -18.64
CA LYS A 297 47.40 -6.33 -17.25
C LYS A 297 46.20 -5.64 -16.60
N ARG A 298 45.54 -4.71 -17.31
CA ARG A 298 44.37 -3.98 -16.79
C ARG A 298 43.12 -4.85 -16.75
N SER A 299 42.82 -5.58 -17.82
CA SER A 299 41.66 -6.49 -17.89
C SER A 299 41.69 -7.57 -16.82
N LYS A 300 42.87 -8.01 -16.37
CA LYS A 300 42.99 -8.94 -15.25
C LYS A 300 42.35 -8.41 -13.97
N ILE A 301 42.57 -7.13 -13.62
CA ILE A 301 41.97 -6.51 -12.43
C ILE A 301 40.43 -6.57 -12.50
N TYR A 302 39.88 -6.28 -13.67
CA TYR A 302 38.43 -6.32 -13.91
C TYR A 302 37.89 -7.76 -13.81
N ARG A 303 38.56 -8.73 -14.45
CA ARG A 303 38.14 -10.14 -14.42
C ARG A 303 38.23 -10.73 -13.02
N ASP A 304 39.31 -10.45 -12.28
CA ASP A 304 39.48 -10.93 -10.91
C ASP A 304 38.37 -10.37 -9.99
N ARG A 305 38.01 -9.09 -10.15
CA ARG A 305 36.89 -8.48 -9.42
C ARG A 305 35.55 -9.10 -9.82
N LEU A 306 35.33 -9.36 -11.11
CA LEU A 306 34.11 -9.97 -11.62
C LEU A 306 33.89 -11.36 -11.01
N GLU A 307 34.92 -12.21 -10.99
CA GLU A 307 34.79 -13.56 -10.43
C GLU A 307 34.52 -13.54 -8.92
N TYR A 308 35.14 -12.61 -8.18
CA TYR A 308 34.83 -12.41 -6.76
C TYR A 308 33.36 -12.04 -6.55
N GLU A 309 32.85 -11.03 -7.28
CA GLU A 309 31.46 -10.58 -7.14
C GLU A 309 30.46 -11.67 -7.57
N LEU A 310 30.71 -12.38 -8.67
CA LEU A 310 29.89 -13.50 -9.12
C LEU A 310 29.78 -14.59 -8.04
N ASN A 311 30.90 -14.96 -7.41
CA ASN A 311 30.91 -15.95 -6.33
C ASN A 311 30.09 -15.50 -5.10
N VAL A 312 30.09 -14.21 -4.77
CA VAL A 312 29.28 -13.68 -3.68
C VAL A 312 27.79 -13.71 -4.05
N ILE A 313 27.44 -13.27 -5.26
CA ILE A 313 26.05 -13.21 -5.74
C ILE A 313 25.41 -14.59 -5.82
N THR A 314 26.12 -15.59 -6.35
CA THR A 314 25.62 -16.98 -6.44
C THR A 314 25.48 -17.59 -5.05
N LYS A 315 26.46 -17.40 -4.16
CA LYS A 315 26.39 -17.89 -2.77
C LYS A 315 25.22 -17.28 -1.98
N MET A 316 24.84 -16.04 -2.29
CA MET A 316 23.70 -15.36 -1.66
C MET A 316 22.36 -15.63 -2.38
N ASN A 317 22.37 -16.39 -3.49
CA ASN A 317 21.19 -16.71 -4.30
C ASN A 317 20.48 -15.47 -4.88
N PHE A 318 21.23 -14.50 -5.39
CA PHE A 318 20.70 -13.28 -6.01
C PHE A 318 20.85 -13.23 -7.54
N SER A 319 21.23 -14.34 -8.17
CA SER A 319 21.46 -14.41 -9.61
C SER A 319 20.22 -14.02 -10.42
N GLY A 320 19.05 -14.57 -10.10
CA GLY A 320 17.78 -14.22 -10.74
C GLY A 320 17.43 -12.73 -10.62
N TYR A 321 17.70 -12.11 -9.46
CA TYR A 321 17.45 -10.69 -9.25
C TYR A 321 18.25 -9.80 -10.22
N PHE A 322 19.56 -10.05 -10.36
CA PHE A 322 20.40 -9.31 -11.30
C PHE A 322 19.96 -9.53 -12.75
N LEU A 323 19.57 -10.76 -13.11
CA LEU A 323 19.09 -11.08 -14.46
C LEU A 323 17.77 -10.35 -14.78
N ILE A 324 16.82 -10.32 -13.84
CA ILE A 324 15.56 -9.57 -13.98
C ILE A 324 15.84 -8.08 -14.19
N VAL A 325 16.70 -7.49 -13.35
CA VAL A 325 17.05 -6.07 -13.43
C VAL A 325 17.76 -5.73 -14.74
N SER A 326 18.75 -6.53 -15.12
CA SER A 326 19.48 -6.37 -16.39
C SER A 326 18.53 -6.43 -17.59
N ASP A 327 17.55 -7.33 -17.57
CA ASP A 327 16.68 -7.57 -18.71
C ASP A 327 15.79 -6.38 -19.06
N PHE A 328 15.04 -5.82 -18.11
CA PHE A 328 14.19 -4.67 -18.42
C PHE A 328 15.01 -3.39 -18.69
N ILE A 329 16.20 -3.23 -18.09
CA ILE A 329 17.12 -2.13 -18.42
C ILE A 329 17.65 -2.26 -19.84
N ARG A 330 18.12 -3.45 -20.22
CA ARG A 330 18.62 -3.72 -21.58
C ARG A 330 17.51 -3.56 -22.61
N TRP A 331 16.30 -4.01 -22.29
CA TRP A 331 15.13 -3.77 -23.13
C TRP A 331 14.88 -2.26 -23.29
N ALA A 332 14.83 -1.49 -22.20
CA ALA A 332 14.62 -0.04 -22.25
C ALA A 332 15.67 0.66 -23.13
N LYS A 333 16.97 0.34 -22.92
CA LYS A 333 18.07 0.85 -23.76
C LYS A 333 17.89 0.47 -25.24
N SER A 334 17.43 -0.75 -25.53
CA SER A 334 17.16 -1.20 -26.92
C SER A 334 16.01 -0.46 -27.60
N GLN A 335 15.06 0.07 -26.83
CA GLN A 335 13.95 0.92 -27.30
C GLN A 335 14.30 2.41 -27.26
N SER A 336 15.58 2.75 -27.09
CA SER A 336 16.08 4.12 -26.93
C SER A 336 15.35 4.88 -25.83
N ILE A 337 14.99 4.20 -24.74
CA ILE A 337 14.48 4.82 -23.51
C ILE A 337 15.70 5.22 -22.67
N PRO A 338 15.88 6.50 -22.33
CA PRO A 338 16.94 6.94 -21.44
C PRO A 338 16.85 6.24 -20.09
N VAL A 339 17.96 5.64 -19.67
CA VAL A 339 18.16 5.05 -18.35
C VAL A 339 19.28 5.81 -17.68
N GLY A 340 19.11 6.15 -16.40
CA GLY A 340 20.15 6.80 -15.63
C GLY A 340 21.41 5.93 -15.49
N PRO A 341 22.58 6.53 -15.19
CA PRO A 341 23.85 5.80 -15.09
C PRO A 341 23.92 4.83 -13.90
N GLY A 342 22.93 4.86 -13.01
CA GLY A 342 22.82 4.06 -11.79
C GLY A 342 22.89 4.93 -10.53
N ARG A 343 21.97 4.70 -9.59
CA ARG A 343 21.94 5.38 -8.28
C ARG A 343 22.32 4.41 -7.16
N GLY A 344 22.79 4.99 -6.05
CA GLY A 344 22.98 4.27 -4.80
C GLY A 344 24.19 3.35 -4.83
N SER A 345 24.18 2.32 -3.97
CA SER A 345 25.30 1.40 -3.83
C SER A 345 25.47 0.47 -5.03
N GLY A 346 24.42 0.22 -5.82
CA GLY A 346 24.47 -0.69 -6.97
C GLY A 346 25.54 -0.33 -8.01
N ALA A 347 25.89 0.95 -8.12
CA ALA A 347 26.98 1.43 -8.98
C ALA A 347 28.38 0.89 -8.61
N GLY A 348 28.56 0.36 -7.40
CA GLY A 348 29.82 -0.25 -6.95
C GLY A 348 30.06 -1.68 -7.41
N SER A 349 29.13 -2.30 -8.16
CA SER A 349 29.26 -3.67 -8.66
C SER A 349 29.75 -3.72 -10.10
N ILE A 350 30.84 -4.45 -10.34
CA ILE A 350 31.32 -4.74 -11.69
C ILE A 350 30.38 -5.70 -12.43
N VAL A 351 29.66 -6.56 -11.70
CA VAL A 351 28.64 -7.44 -12.30
C VAL A 351 27.49 -6.59 -12.83
N ALA A 352 27.00 -5.62 -12.05
CA ALA A 352 25.96 -4.69 -12.49
C ALA A 352 26.39 -3.90 -13.73
N TRP A 353 27.61 -3.38 -13.74
CA TRP A 353 28.16 -2.64 -14.88
C TRP A 353 28.34 -3.52 -16.14
N SER A 354 28.76 -4.77 -15.96
CA SER A 354 28.91 -5.76 -17.05
C SER A 354 27.56 -6.16 -17.64
N LEU A 355 26.52 -6.24 -16.83
CA LEU A 355 25.14 -6.55 -17.24
C LEU A 355 24.36 -5.33 -17.75
N LEU A 356 25.02 -4.19 -17.94
CA LEU A 356 24.43 -2.90 -18.37
C LEU A 356 23.40 -2.31 -17.40
N ILE A 357 23.34 -2.80 -16.16
CA ILE A 357 22.48 -2.27 -15.10
C ILE A 357 22.94 -0.86 -14.72
N THR A 358 24.26 -0.68 -14.56
CA THR A 358 24.89 0.63 -14.35
C THR A 358 25.78 0.98 -15.54
N ASP A 359 26.03 2.27 -15.73
CA ASP A 359 26.98 2.78 -16.73
C ASP A 359 28.25 3.39 -16.10
N VAL A 360 28.34 3.41 -14.76
CA VAL A 360 29.51 3.86 -14.01
C VAL A 360 30.53 2.72 -13.85
N ASP A 361 31.78 2.94 -14.25
CA ASP A 361 32.89 1.99 -14.05
C ASP A 361 33.34 1.99 -12.57
N PRO A 362 33.07 0.91 -11.81
CA PRO A 362 33.38 0.90 -10.38
C PRO A 362 34.88 0.88 -10.08
N ILE A 363 35.71 0.33 -10.98
CA ILE A 363 37.16 0.25 -10.76
C ILE A 363 37.80 1.61 -11.02
N GLN A 364 37.39 2.30 -12.08
CA GLN A 364 37.90 3.64 -12.40
C GLN A 364 37.66 4.63 -11.26
N TYR A 365 36.48 4.59 -10.65
CA TYR A 365 36.08 5.52 -9.59
C TYR A 365 36.34 5.01 -8.16
N GLY A 366 36.94 3.82 -8.01
CA GLY A 366 37.25 3.23 -6.70
C GLY A 366 36.00 2.92 -5.86
N LEU A 367 34.89 2.57 -6.50
CA LEU A 367 33.65 2.20 -5.84
C LEU A 367 33.72 0.80 -5.26
N LEU A 368 33.14 0.61 -4.08
CA LEU A 368 33.22 -0.63 -3.31
C LEU A 368 31.94 -1.47 -3.48
N PHE A 369 32.11 -2.73 -3.88
CA PHE A 369 31.04 -3.73 -3.97
C PHE A 369 30.48 -4.08 -2.60
N GLU A 370 31.34 -4.11 -1.59
CA GLU A 370 30.99 -4.49 -0.21
C GLU A 370 30.01 -3.49 0.44
N ARG A 371 29.94 -2.27 -0.10
CA ARG A 371 28.93 -1.29 0.27
C ARG A 371 27.55 -1.64 -0.29
N PHE A 372 27.50 -2.38 -1.40
CA PHE A 372 26.27 -2.88 -2.01
C PHE A 372 25.85 -4.22 -1.45
N LEU A 373 26.73 -5.22 -1.53
CA LEU A 373 26.50 -6.55 -1.00
C LEU A 373 27.62 -6.91 -0.04
N ASN A 374 27.28 -7.02 1.23
CA ASN A 374 28.22 -7.41 2.27
C ASN A 374 28.23 -8.95 2.39
N PRO A 375 29.37 -9.61 2.13
CA PRO A 375 29.47 -11.08 2.24
C PRO A 375 29.15 -11.64 3.64
N ASP A 376 29.37 -10.85 4.68
CA ASP A 376 29.15 -11.25 6.09
C ASP A 376 27.71 -11.01 6.56
N ARG A 377 26.91 -10.28 5.78
CA ARG A 377 25.51 -9.96 6.11
C ARG A 377 24.62 -10.14 4.88
N VAL A 378 23.84 -11.22 4.89
CA VAL A 378 22.83 -11.45 3.85
C VAL A 378 21.66 -10.48 4.05
N SER A 379 21.60 -9.48 3.16
CA SER A 379 20.46 -8.57 3.02
C SER A 379 20.09 -8.48 1.55
N MET A 380 18.80 -8.24 1.26
CA MET A 380 18.32 -8.09 -0.11
C MET A 380 19.02 -6.90 -0.78
N PRO A 381 19.60 -7.05 -1.98
CA PRO A 381 20.10 -5.93 -2.77
C PRO A 381 18.94 -5.05 -3.24
N ASP A 382 19.19 -3.74 -3.34
CA ASP A 382 18.23 -2.77 -3.84
C ASP A 382 18.86 -1.96 -4.98
N PHE A 383 18.36 -2.16 -6.20
CA PHE A 383 18.72 -1.34 -7.36
C PHE A 383 17.69 -0.23 -7.55
N ASP A 384 18.16 0.98 -7.28
CA ASP A 384 17.50 2.22 -7.63
C ASP A 384 17.68 2.53 -9.12
N ILE A 385 16.62 2.39 -9.92
CA ILE A 385 16.70 2.53 -11.38
C ILE A 385 15.92 3.75 -11.83
N ASP A 386 16.58 4.58 -12.61
CA ASP A 386 16.05 5.82 -13.13
C ASP A 386 15.72 5.68 -14.61
N PHE A 387 14.48 5.97 -14.97
CA PHE A 387 14.00 6.08 -16.34
C PHE A 387 13.62 7.52 -16.63
N CYS A 388 13.57 7.91 -17.91
CA CYS A 388 12.91 9.15 -18.26
C CYS A 388 11.43 9.09 -17.85
N GLU A 389 10.93 10.19 -17.30
CA GLU A 389 9.56 10.26 -16.79
C GLU A 389 8.51 9.95 -17.87
N SER A 390 8.74 10.44 -19.10
CA SER A 390 7.76 10.35 -20.20
C SER A 390 7.60 8.94 -20.80
N ARG A 391 8.58 8.04 -20.64
CA ARG A 391 8.55 6.69 -21.22
C ARG A 391 8.74 5.57 -20.19
N ARG A 392 8.69 5.90 -18.89
CA ARG A 392 8.78 4.93 -17.80
C ARG A 392 7.69 3.85 -17.90
N ASP A 393 6.47 4.24 -18.23
CA ASP A 393 5.33 3.34 -18.26
C ASP A 393 5.47 2.26 -19.34
N GLU A 394 6.18 2.53 -20.45
CA GLU A 394 6.52 1.52 -21.46
C GLU A 394 7.37 0.39 -20.87
N VAL A 395 8.28 0.70 -19.95
CA VAL A 395 9.12 -0.30 -19.26
C VAL A 395 8.27 -1.13 -18.30
N ILE A 396 7.33 -0.50 -17.59
CA ILE A 396 6.41 -1.24 -16.71
C ILE A 396 5.52 -2.16 -17.55
N GLU A 397 5.00 -1.69 -18.69
CA GLU A 397 4.20 -2.51 -19.60
C GLU A 397 5.00 -3.71 -20.15
N TYR A 398 6.28 -3.52 -20.48
CA TYR A 398 7.18 -4.62 -20.85
C TYR A 398 7.29 -5.67 -19.75
N VAL A 399 7.51 -5.23 -18.50
CA VAL A 399 7.58 -6.11 -17.33
C VAL A 399 6.26 -6.85 -17.13
N GLN A 400 5.11 -6.18 -17.27
CA GLN A 400 3.79 -6.83 -17.22
C GLN A 400 3.61 -7.88 -18.31
N LYS A 401 4.00 -7.59 -19.56
CA LYS A 401 3.93 -8.55 -20.67
C LYS A 401 4.80 -9.79 -20.42
N LYS A 402 5.98 -9.60 -19.83
CA LYS A 402 6.94 -10.69 -19.58
C LYS A 402 6.56 -11.56 -18.39
N TYR A 403 6.29 -10.94 -17.24
CA TYR A 403 6.05 -11.68 -15.98
C TYR A 403 4.57 -12.05 -15.80
N GLY A 404 3.66 -11.33 -16.46
CA GLY A 404 2.20 -11.49 -16.41
C GLY A 404 1.55 -10.28 -15.75
N TYR A 405 0.47 -9.76 -16.34
CA TYR A 405 -0.28 -8.61 -15.82
C TYR A 405 -0.77 -8.83 -14.38
N GLN A 406 -1.13 -10.07 -14.04
CA GLN A 406 -1.60 -10.48 -12.72
C GLN A 406 -0.47 -10.68 -11.69
N ASN A 407 0.79 -10.61 -12.10
CA ASN A 407 1.97 -10.81 -11.25
C ASN A 407 2.71 -9.51 -10.96
N VAL A 408 2.29 -8.39 -11.56
CA VAL A 408 2.99 -7.10 -11.50
C VAL A 408 2.01 -6.02 -11.07
N ALA A 409 2.35 -5.31 -9.99
CA ALA A 409 1.51 -4.25 -9.43
C ALA A 409 2.37 -3.11 -8.88
N GLN A 410 1.82 -1.91 -8.79
CA GLN A 410 2.38 -0.82 -8.00
C GLN A 410 2.17 -1.07 -6.50
N ILE A 411 2.75 -0.22 -5.65
CA ILE A 411 2.51 -0.25 -4.19
C ILE A 411 1.54 0.89 -3.84
N ILE A 412 0.54 0.65 -2.98
CA ILE A 412 -0.31 1.73 -2.48
C ILE A 412 0.47 2.67 -1.56
N THR A 413 0.07 3.93 -1.55
CA THR A 413 0.47 4.92 -0.56
C THR A 413 -0.78 5.56 0.01
N PHE A 414 -0.71 5.97 1.27
CA PHE A 414 -1.82 6.63 1.93
C PHE A 414 -1.46 8.07 2.25
N GLY A 415 -2.34 9.00 1.87
CA GLY A 415 -2.23 10.38 2.29
C GLY A 415 -2.62 10.51 3.75
N THR A 416 -1.65 10.76 4.62
CA THR A 416 -1.92 11.02 6.04
C THR A 416 -2.50 12.43 6.23
N MET A 417 -3.40 12.57 7.19
CA MET A 417 -3.90 13.88 7.61
C MET A 417 -2.76 14.72 8.22
N LYS A 418 -2.27 15.73 7.48
CA LYS A 418 -1.19 16.64 7.91
C LYS A 418 -1.78 17.81 8.70
N SER A 419 -1.08 18.26 9.74
CA SER A 419 -1.52 19.31 10.68
C SER A 419 -2.14 20.55 10.01
N ARG A 420 -1.43 21.17 9.06
CA ARG A 420 -1.95 22.34 8.32
C ARG A 420 -3.20 22.03 7.47
N SER A 421 -3.27 20.85 6.86
CA SER A 421 -4.40 20.44 6.03
C SER A 421 -5.63 20.11 6.87
N ILE A 422 -5.45 19.48 8.03
CA ILE A 422 -6.53 19.17 8.98
C ILE A 422 -7.24 20.47 9.39
N LEU A 423 -6.50 21.50 9.80
CA LEU A 423 -7.10 22.77 10.18
C LEU A 423 -7.89 23.40 9.02
N LYS A 424 -7.36 23.34 7.79
CA LYS A 424 -8.09 23.83 6.61
C LYS A 424 -9.40 23.08 6.38
N ASP A 425 -9.40 21.77 6.58
CA ASP A 425 -10.60 20.94 6.44
C ASP A 425 -11.65 21.25 7.52
N ILE A 426 -11.23 21.36 8.79
CA ILE A 426 -12.13 21.72 9.90
C ILE A 426 -12.79 23.07 9.60
N GLY A 427 -11.97 24.09 9.29
CA GLY A 427 -12.48 25.42 8.99
C GLY A 427 -13.45 25.44 7.81
N ARG A 428 -13.15 24.68 6.75
CA ARG A 428 -14.05 24.54 5.59
C ARG A 428 -15.38 23.89 5.99
N VAL A 429 -15.35 22.77 6.70
CA VAL A 429 -16.56 22.00 7.07
C VAL A 429 -17.44 22.77 8.04
N GLU A 430 -16.85 23.48 9.00
CA GLU A 430 -17.57 24.29 9.99
C GLU A 430 -18.05 25.65 9.44
N GLY A 431 -17.56 26.05 8.26
CA GLY A 431 -17.93 27.32 7.63
C GLY A 431 -17.21 28.54 8.22
N ILE A 432 -16.03 28.34 8.81
CA ILE A 432 -15.17 29.42 9.32
C ILE A 432 -14.62 30.22 8.13
N PRO A 433 -14.61 31.57 8.17
CA PRO A 433 -14.05 32.38 7.10
C PRO A 433 -12.60 32.01 6.77
N TYR A 434 -12.29 31.88 5.48
CA TYR A 434 -10.95 31.45 5.02
C TYR A 434 -9.80 32.28 5.60
N SER A 435 -9.98 33.60 5.74
CA SER A 435 -8.97 34.50 6.31
C SER A 435 -8.63 34.18 7.77
N GLU A 436 -9.61 33.71 8.54
CA GLU A 436 -9.41 33.31 9.93
C GLU A 436 -8.69 31.96 10.01
N VAL A 437 -9.10 30.99 9.18
CA VAL A 437 -8.43 29.68 9.07
C VAL A 437 -6.99 29.85 8.63
N ASP A 438 -6.72 30.68 7.62
CA ASP A 438 -5.36 30.91 7.13
C ASP A 438 -4.48 31.58 8.20
N ARG A 439 -5.05 32.53 8.97
CA ARG A 439 -4.37 33.13 10.12
C ARG A 439 -3.98 32.08 11.16
N MET A 440 -4.85 31.11 11.45
CA MET A 440 -4.55 30.01 12.39
C MET A 440 -3.49 29.05 11.83
N VAL A 441 -3.63 28.64 10.57
CA VAL A 441 -2.70 27.71 9.92
C VAL A 441 -1.29 28.30 9.79
N ASN A 442 -1.17 29.61 9.60
CA ASN A 442 0.13 30.29 9.52
C ASN A 442 0.92 30.33 10.85
N LYS A 443 0.31 29.97 11.97
CA LYS A 443 1.02 29.78 13.25
C LYS A 443 1.81 28.47 13.31
N ILE A 444 1.43 27.48 12.52
CA ILE A 444 2.13 26.19 12.45
C ILE A 444 3.45 26.35 11.69
N PRO A 445 4.61 25.92 12.26
CA PRO A 445 5.88 25.88 11.54
C PRO A 445 5.77 25.18 10.18
N TYR A 446 6.27 25.84 9.13
CA TYR A 446 6.28 25.26 7.79
C TYR A 446 7.55 24.45 7.57
N ASN A 447 7.42 23.13 7.61
CA ASN A 447 8.45 22.20 7.18
C ASN A 447 7.83 21.21 6.18
N PRO A 448 8.07 21.35 4.87
CA PRO A 448 7.46 20.48 3.86
C PRO A 448 8.03 19.05 3.87
N VAL A 449 9.27 18.89 4.33
CA VAL A 449 9.97 17.59 4.37
C VAL A 449 9.50 16.77 5.57
N HIS A 450 9.44 17.42 6.74
CA HIS A 450 8.99 16.80 7.99
C HIS A 450 7.91 17.67 8.64
N PRO A 451 6.65 17.56 8.18
CA PRO A 451 5.55 18.30 8.78
C PRO A 451 5.30 17.79 10.19
N LEU A 452 5.20 18.70 11.14
CA LEU A 452 4.93 18.37 12.55
C LEU A 452 3.48 17.90 12.72
N SER A 453 3.32 16.90 13.58
CA SER A 453 2.03 16.37 14.01
C SER A 453 1.30 17.36 14.94
N ILE A 454 -0.02 17.24 15.12
CA ILE A 454 -0.76 18.12 16.05
C ILE A 454 -0.32 17.86 17.49
N SER A 455 -0.15 16.60 17.85
CA SER A 455 0.39 16.18 19.16
C SER A 455 1.79 16.76 19.41
N GLU A 456 2.67 16.73 18.41
CA GLU A 456 4.02 17.32 18.51
C GLU A 456 3.98 18.85 18.66
N LEU A 457 3.08 19.52 17.94
CA LEU A 457 2.89 20.96 18.04
C LEU A 457 2.42 21.38 19.43
N LYS A 458 1.48 20.64 20.02
CA LYS A 458 1.01 20.88 21.40
C LYS A 458 2.12 20.66 22.43
N ALA A 459 2.93 19.62 22.28
CA ALA A 459 3.98 19.27 23.23
C ALA A 459 5.18 20.23 23.19
N ASN A 460 5.60 20.65 22.00
CA ASN A 460 6.91 21.31 21.80
C ASN A 460 6.80 22.75 21.27
N HIS A 461 5.63 23.21 20.83
CA HIS A 461 5.44 24.50 20.16
C HIS A 461 4.24 25.31 20.68
N SER A 462 3.76 25.03 21.90
CA SER A 462 2.60 25.70 22.51
C SER A 462 2.71 27.24 22.50
N ASP A 463 3.88 27.78 22.84
CA ASP A 463 4.13 29.23 22.87
C ASP A 463 3.91 29.89 21.50
N GLN A 464 4.24 29.19 20.41
CA GLN A 464 4.09 29.70 19.04
C GLN A 464 2.65 29.62 18.54
N LEU A 465 1.87 28.65 19.04
CA LEU A 465 0.47 28.48 18.68
C LEU A 465 -0.42 29.57 19.29
N GLY A 466 -0.06 30.11 20.46
CA GLY A 466 -0.82 31.15 21.14
C GLY A 466 -2.27 30.70 21.43
N ASP A 467 -3.25 31.52 21.05
CA ASP A 467 -4.69 31.19 21.18
C ASP A 467 -5.12 29.89 20.47
N LEU A 468 -4.38 29.41 19.47
CA LEU A 468 -4.68 28.16 18.78
C LEU A 468 -4.45 26.95 19.68
N ALA A 469 -3.48 27.03 20.62
CA ALA A 469 -3.11 25.92 21.50
C ALA A 469 -4.29 25.40 22.33
N GLU A 470 -5.16 26.32 22.78
CA GLU A 470 -6.32 26.04 23.62
C GLU A 470 -7.65 26.05 22.83
N SER A 471 -7.58 26.14 21.50
CA SER A 471 -8.77 26.19 20.66
C SER A 471 -9.44 24.83 20.50
N GLU A 472 -10.78 24.83 20.46
CA GLU A 472 -11.59 23.66 20.08
C GLU A 472 -11.18 23.09 18.72
N MET A 473 -10.76 23.96 17.80
CA MET A 473 -10.29 23.58 16.46
C MET A 473 -9.04 22.68 16.54
N LEU A 474 -8.07 23.01 17.40
CA LEU A 474 -6.86 22.22 17.56
C LEU A 474 -7.12 20.90 18.30
N ASN A 475 -8.06 20.88 19.25
CA ASN A 475 -8.49 19.65 19.93
C ASN A 475 -9.13 18.67 18.92
N LYS A 476 -10.06 19.15 18.09
CA LYS A 476 -10.63 18.36 16.99
C LYS A 476 -9.56 17.89 16.00
N ALA A 477 -8.59 18.75 15.69
CA ALA A 477 -7.49 18.41 14.80
C ALA A 477 -6.59 17.29 15.34
N GLU A 478 -6.36 17.27 16.66
CA GLU A 478 -5.63 16.21 17.35
C GLU A 478 -6.37 14.87 17.26
N SER A 479 -7.68 14.85 17.48
CA SER A 479 -8.51 13.65 17.34
C SER A 479 -8.53 13.10 15.90
N MET A 480 -8.38 13.97 14.89
CA MET A 480 -8.25 13.55 13.48
C MET A 480 -6.85 13.02 13.13
N GLU A 481 -5.87 13.16 14.03
CA GLU A 481 -4.51 12.73 13.79
C GLU A 481 -4.42 11.19 13.69
N GLY A 482 -3.79 10.72 12.61
CA GLY A 482 -3.66 9.29 12.32
C GLY A 482 -4.74 8.72 11.41
N ALA A 483 -5.83 9.45 11.14
CA ALA A 483 -6.76 9.13 10.07
C ALA A 483 -6.08 9.28 8.69
N LEU A 484 -6.49 8.44 7.74
CA LEU A 484 -6.03 8.50 6.36
C LEU A 484 -7.04 9.29 5.52
N ARG A 485 -6.53 10.18 4.66
CA ARG A 485 -7.32 11.06 3.80
C ARG A 485 -7.72 10.39 2.49
N ASN A 486 -6.78 9.69 1.88
CA ASN A 486 -6.94 9.08 0.58
C ASN A 486 -5.92 7.95 0.36
N ALA A 487 -6.22 7.09 -0.60
CA ALA A 487 -5.28 6.13 -1.17
C ALA A 487 -4.75 6.67 -2.51
N SER A 488 -3.49 6.39 -2.81
CA SER A 488 -2.82 6.73 -4.07
C SER A 488 -1.78 5.66 -4.39
N THR A 489 -1.08 5.75 -5.52
CA THR A 489 -0.02 4.79 -5.86
C THR A 489 1.37 5.37 -5.60
N HIS A 490 2.33 4.50 -5.27
CA HIS A 490 3.70 4.89 -5.07
C HIS A 490 4.31 5.32 -6.40
N ALA A 491 5.03 6.44 -6.39
CA ALA A 491 5.62 7.01 -7.59
C ALA A 491 6.74 6.15 -8.23
N ALA A 492 7.15 5.02 -7.64
CA ALA A 492 8.37 4.30 -8.03
C ALA A 492 8.26 2.78 -7.83
N GLY A 493 7.82 2.35 -6.64
CA GLY A 493 7.79 0.96 -6.26
C GLY A 493 6.84 0.11 -7.12
N ILE A 494 7.43 -0.86 -7.80
CA ILE A 494 6.76 -1.92 -8.57
C ILE A 494 7.05 -3.26 -7.89
N ILE A 495 6.02 -4.06 -7.68
CA ILE A 495 6.11 -5.45 -7.26
C ILE A 495 6.16 -6.32 -8.50
N ILE A 496 7.09 -7.28 -8.52
CA ILE A 496 7.11 -8.38 -9.49
C ILE A 496 7.08 -9.67 -8.69
N SER A 497 6.02 -10.44 -8.83
CA SER A 497 5.78 -11.67 -8.07
C SER A 497 5.96 -12.93 -8.93
N SER A 498 6.45 -14.01 -8.32
CA SER A 498 6.44 -15.35 -8.91
C SER A 498 5.03 -15.94 -8.99
N GLU A 499 4.16 -15.57 -8.05
CA GLU A 499 2.79 -16.03 -7.92
C GLU A 499 1.79 -14.96 -8.35
N ASN A 500 0.57 -15.41 -8.70
CA ASN A 500 -0.53 -14.51 -8.99
C ASN A 500 -0.82 -13.61 -7.78
N LEU A 501 -0.84 -12.29 -7.98
CA LEU A 501 -1.22 -11.34 -6.95
C LEU A 501 -2.73 -11.36 -6.70
N TYR A 502 -3.51 -11.52 -7.77
CA TYR A 502 -4.96 -11.53 -7.69
C TYR A 502 -5.46 -12.69 -6.80
N GLY A 503 -6.22 -12.36 -5.77
CA GLY A 503 -6.72 -13.29 -4.75
C GLY A 503 -5.71 -13.62 -3.65
N ASN A 504 -4.40 -13.49 -3.87
CA ASN A 504 -3.41 -13.70 -2.80
C ASN A 504 -3.12 -12.42 -2.01
N VAL A 505 -3.22 -11.26 -2.68
CA VAL A 505 -2.99 -9.93 -2.13
C VAL A 505 -4.15 -9.04 -2.59
N PRO A 506 -4.71 -8.20 -1.70
CA PRO A 506 -5.76 -7.27 -2.10
C PRO A 506 -5.18 -6.17 -3.01
N LEU A 507 -5.86 -5.86 -4.12
CA LEU A 507 -5.42 -4.87 -5.12
C LEU A 507 -6.39 -3.68 -5.21
N PHE A 508 -5.91 -2.57 -5.75
CA PHE A 508 -6.66 -1.31 -5.95
C PHE A 508 -6.18 -0.67 -7.25
N LYS A 509 -7.06 0.03 -7.98
CA LYS A 509 -6.67 0.82 -9.17
C LYS A 509 -7.02 2.27 -8.91
N ASN A 510 -6.02 3.15 -8.99
CA ASN A 510 -6.27 4.59 -8.98
C ASN A 510 -6.82 5.00 -10.36
N ASP A 511 -7.76 5.94 -10.42
CA ASP A 511 -8.40 6.36 -11.68
C ASP A 511 -7.38 6.87 -12.72
N ASP A 512 -6.30 7.52 -12.25
CA ASP A 512 -5.24 8.06 -13.11
C ASP A 512 -4.18 7.02 -13.53
N SER A 513 -4.24 5.79 -13.01
CA SER A 513 -3.22 4.75 -13.25
C SER A 513 -3.79 3.61 -14.07
N GLU A 514 -3.09 3.19 -15.12
CA GLU A 514 -3.47 1.98 -15.86
C GLU A 514 -3.13 0.68 -15.10
N ILE A 515 -2.20 0.75 -14.15
CA ILE A 515 -1.68 -0.39 -13.41
C ILE A 515 -2.33 -0.45 -12.02
N MET A 516 -2.68 -1.66 -11.60
CA MET A 516 -3.18 -1.92 -10.24
C MET A 516 -2.04 -1.77 -9.23
N ALA A 517 -2.36 -1.34 -8.02
CA ALA A 517 -1.48 -1.32 -6.87
C ALA A 517 -1.92 -2.33 -5.81
N THR A 518 -0.97 -2.89 -5.06
CA THR A 518 -1.24 -3.67 -3.86
C THR A 518 -1.84 -2.78 -2.78
N GLN A 519 -2.87 -3.22 -2.07
CA GLN A 519 -3.40 -2.49 -0.91
C GLN A 519 -2.47 -2.58 0.32
N PHE A 520 -1.46 -3.44 0.30
CA PHE A 520 -0.39 -3.42 1.30
C PHE A 520 0.61 -2.31 1.00
N ASN A 521 0.98 -1.58 2.04
CA ASN A 521 2.04 -0.57 1.97
C ASN A 521 3.41 -1.26 1.76
N MET A 522 4.44 -0.46 1.50
CA MET A 522 5.79 -0.96 1.21
C MET A 522 6.32 -1.98 2.24
N LYS A 523 6.18 -1.69 3.54
CA LYS A 523 6.67 -2.57 4.61
C LYS A 523 5.90 -3.88 4.68
N ASP A 524 4.60 -3.83 4.38
CA ASP A 524 3.74 -5.00 4.43
C ASP A 524 3.85 -5.85 3.15
N CYS A 525 4.20 -5.26 2.00
CA CYS A 525 4.60 -6.02 0.81
C CYS A 525 5.82 -6.91 1.10
N GLU A 526 6.87 -6.36 1.71
CA GLU A 526 8.08 -7.13 2.08
C GLU A 526 7.74 -8.28 3.03
N LYS A 527 6.94 -8.02 4.07
CA LYS A 527 6.46 -9.06 5.00
C LYS A 527 5.54 -10.08 4.34
N ALA A 528 4.81 -9.70 3.28
CA ALA A 528 4.01 -10.63 2.48
C ALA A 528 4.88 -11.54 1.59
N GLY A 529 6.20 -11.35 1.59
CA GLY A 529 7.15 -12.09 0.75
C GLY A 529 7.24 -11.54 -0.67
N LEU A 530 6.74 -10.34 -0.92
CA LEU A 530 6.77 -9.70 -2.24
C LEU A 530 8.06 -8.92 -2.43
N LEU A 531 8.62 -9.04 -3.64
CA LEU A 531 9.81 -8.30 -4.03
C LEU A 531 9.44 -6.99 -4.72
N LYS A 532 10.05 -5.92 -4.24
CA LYS A 532 9.95 -4.57 -4.79
C LYS A 532 11.12 -4.26 -5.72
N PHE A 533 10.83 -3.48 -6.76
CA PHE A 533 11.77 -2.83 -7.65
C PHE A 533 11.41 -1.35 -7.75
N ASP A 534 12.39 -0.45 -7.69
CA ASP A 534 12.15 0.99 -7.85
C ASP A 534 12.36 1.43 -9.29
N PHE A 535 11.25 1.80 -9.93
CA PHE A 535 11.21 2.39 -11.27
C PHE A 535 10.96 3.89 -11.09
N LEU A 536 12.01 4.71 -10.96
CA LEU A 536 11.83 6.14 -10.75
C LEU A 536 11.76 6.88 -12.10
N GLY A 537 10.80 7.81 -12.23
CA GLY A 537 10.77 8.75 -13.35
C GLY A 537 11.57 9.99 -13.02
N LEU A 538 12.64 10.28 -13.76
CA LEU A 538 13.43 11.51 -13.63
C LEU A 538 13.14 12.45 -14.80
N ALA A 539 12.58 13.62 -14.48
CA ALA A 539 12.36 14.70 -15.45
C ALA A 539 13.66 15.12 -16.16
N ASN A 540 14.80 15.07 -15.44
CA ASN A 540 16.09 15.50 -16.00
C ASN A 540 16.57 14.58 -17.12
N LEU A 541 16.30 13.27 -17.04
CA LEU A 541 16.62 12.35 -18.13
C LEU A 541 15.78 12.67 -19.38
N THR A 542 14.52 13.05 -19.18
CA THR A 542 13.65 13.53 -20.26
C THR A 542 14.23 14.79 -20.91
N ILE A 543 14.62 15.79 -20.11
CA ILE A 543 15.19 17.05 -20.61
C ILE A 543 16.49 16.80 -21.39
N ILE A 544 17.37 15.94 -20.89
CA ILE A 544 18.62 15.59 -21.58
C ILE A 544 18.32 14.94 -22.93
N ASP A 545 17.43 13.95 -22.98
CA ASP A 545 17.07 13.25 -24.21
C ASP A 545 16.42 14.18 -25.25
N GLU A 546 15.51 15.06 -24.83
CA GLU A 546 14.92 16.08 -25.70
C GLU A 546 15.99 17.05 -26.23
N THR A 547 16.93 17.45 -25.38
CA THR A 547 18.04 18.34 -25.78
C THR A 547 18.90 17.67 -26.85
N LEU A 548 19.25 16.39 -26.69
CA LEU A 548 20.03 15.64 -27.69
C LEU A 548 19.29 15.52 -29.02
N LYS A 549 17.98 15.23 -28.98
CA LYS A 549 17.11 15.17 -30.17
C LYS A 549 17.06 16.50 -30.90
N LEU A 550 16.92 17.62 -30.18
CA LEU A 550 16.90 18.96 -30.76
C LEU A 550 18.26 19.35 -31.38
N ILE A 551 19.37 18.99 -30.74
CA ILE A 551 20.72 19.21 -31.30
C ILE A 551 20.87 18.45 -32.62
N LYS A 552 20.44 17.18 -32.65
CA LYS A 552 20.48 16.35 -33.85
C LYS A 552 19.60 16.93 -34.97
N GLN A 553 18.40 17.41 -34.64
CA GLN A 553 17.49 18.01 -35.61
C GLN A 553 18.00 19.35 -36.18
N ASN A 554 18.53 20.23 -35.33
CA ASN A 554 18.91 21.59 -35.72
C ASN A 554 20.33 21.69 -36.29
N HIS A 555 21.23 20.82 -35.86
CA HIS A 555 22.66 20.90 -36.20
C HIS A 555 23.20 19.63 -36.87
N ASN A 556 22.41 18.55 -36.98
CA ASN A 556 22.83 17.25 -37.51
C ASN A 556 24.08 16.69 -36.79
N ILE A 557 24.21 17.00 -35.50
CA ILE A 557 25.26 16.47 -34.61
C ILE A 557 24.64 15.39 -33.75
N ASP A 558 25.24 14.19 -33.77
CA ASP A 558 24.85 13.07 -32.90
C ASP A 558 25.82 13.01 -31.72
N ILE A 559 25.31 13.20 -30.50
CA ILE A 559 26.12 13.24 -29.28
C ILE A 559 25.86 11.96 -28.48
N ASP A 560 26.91 11.16 -28.26
CA ASP A 560 26.89 10.06 -27.27
C ASP A 560 27.31 10.62 -25.90
N LEU A 561 26.40 10.57 -24.92
CA LEU A 561 26.67 11.01 -23.55
C LEU A 561 27.86 10.29 -22.91
N ASN A 562 28.11 9.03 -23.29
CA ASN A 562 29.21 8.23 -22.74
C ASN A 562 30.59 8.63 -23.27
N GLU A 563 30.64 9.45 -24.32
CA GLU A 563 31.88 9.92 -24.95
C GLU A 563 32.22 11.37 -24.59
N ILE A 564 31.39 12.02 -23.76
CA ILE A 564 31.63 13.39 -23.31
C ILE A 564 32.84 13.40 -22.34
N PRO A 565 33.86 14.24 -22.60
CA PRO A 565 35.01 14.34 -21.71
C PRO A 565 34.66 15.02 -20.39
N PHE A 566 35.16 14.48 -19.28
CA PHE A 566 34.91 15.01 -17.94
C PHE A 566 35.72 16.25 -17.58
N ASP A 567 36.64 16.69 -18.44
CA ASP A 567 37.56 17.81 -18.24
C ASP A 567 37.27 19.02 -19.14
N ASP A 568 36.05 19.11 -19.70
CA ASP A 568 35.65 20.24 -20.54
C ASP A 568 35.71 21.58 -19.79
N GLN A 569 36.67 22.42 -20.16
CA GLN A 569 36.93 23.70 -19.50
C GLN A 569 35.73 24.66 -19.58
N LYS A 570 34.96 24.64 -20.67
CA LYS A 570 33.81 25.55 -20.83
C LYS A 570 32.71 25.21 -19.83
N THR A 571 32.46 23.93 -19.59
CA THR A 571 31.51 23.45 -18.59
C THR A 571 31.93 23.91 -17.18
N PHE A 572 33.20 23.75 -16.80
CA PHE A 572 33.69 24.23 -15.50
C PHE A 572 33.66 25.76 -15.35
N GLN A 573 33.97 26.50 -16.41
CA GLN A 573 33.86 27.97 -16.41
C GLN A 573 32.42 28.44 -16.21
N LEU A 574 31.45 27.72 -16.80
CA LEU A 574 30.03 28.02 -16.62
C LEU A 574 29.58 27.74 -15.18
N LEU A 575 29.98 26.60 -14.60
CA LEU A 575 29.72 26.28 -13.19
C LEU A 575 30.34 27.31 -12.23
N GLY A 576 31.57 27.77 -12.51
CA GLY A 576 32.27 28.79 -11.73
C GLY A 576 31.60 30.17 -11.76
N LYS A 577 30.76 30.47 -12.74
CA LYS A 577 29.97 31.70 -12.83
C LYS A 577 28.69 31.69 -11.97
N VAL A 578 28.42 30.61 -11.23
CA VAL A 578 27.26 30.45 -10.33
C VAL A 578 25.91 30.61 -11.05
N LEU A 579 25.86 30.32 -12.35
CA LEU A 579 24.62 30.18 -13.13
C LEU A 579 23.99 28.80 -12.89
N LEU A 580 23.80 28.43 -11.62
CA LEU A 580 23.36 27.11 -11.17
C LEU A 580 21.84 26.88 -11.24
N VAL A 581 21.07 27.87 -11.72
CA VAL A 581 19.60 27.84 -11.72
C VAL A 581 19.01 26.71 -12.60
N VAL A 582 19.82 26.08 -13.45
CA VAL A 582 19.37 25.10 -14.46
C VAL A 582 20.15 23.77 -14.43
N PHE A 583 21.15 23.62 -13.55
CA PHE A 583 21.99 22.40 -13.52
C PHE A 583 21.49 21.39 -12.49
N PHE A 584 21.30 20.15 -12.93
CA PHE A 584 21.03 19.02 -12.06
C PHE A 584 22.26 18.65 -11.23
N ARG A 585 22.04 18.15 -10.01
CA ARG A 585 23.07 17.84 -9.02
C ARG A 585 23.39 16.36 -8.95
#